data_AF-A0A6I7X7V8-F1
#
_entry.id   AF-A0A6I7X7V8-F1
#
_cell.length_a   1.000
_cell.length_b   1.000
_cell.length_c   1.000
_cell.angle_alpha   90.00
_cell.angle_beta   90.00
_cell.angle_gamma   90.00
#
_symmetry.space_group_name_H-M   'P 1'
#
loop_
_entity.id
_entity.type
_entity.pdbx_description
1 polymer ?
#
loop_
_entity_poly.entity_id
_entity_poly.type
_entity_poly.pdbx_seq_one_letter_code
_entity_poly.pdbx_strand_id
1 'polypeptide(L)'
;MKNYTFNHRQVWQLALPMIIANISTPLLGLVDTAVMGHLDNANFLAAVAIAGLIFNFLFWGFGFLRMGTSGLCAQAFGANDSLELKAILVRAIFLAICISSLILLCQQPIASFSFYLINSHENIEFFAQQYFYIRIWSAPATLCQYVILGWFLGRQNTKVPLLIVTEVSQLLSS
;
A
#
# COMPACT_ATOMS: atom_id res chain seq x y z
N MET A 1 11.95 40.72 8.13
CA MET A 1 12.29 39.29 8.22
C MET A 1 11.81 38.79 9.58
N LYS A 2 10.76 37.96 9.62
CA LYS A 2 10.12 37.51 10.87
C LYS A 2 10.90 36.30 11.40
N ASN A 3 11.56 36.45 12.54
CA ASN A 3 12.29 35.39 13.21
C ASN A 3 11.31 34.35 13.76
N TYR A 4 11.18 33.21 13.07
CA TYR A 4 10.51 32.03 13.61
C TYR A 4 11.45 31.37 14.62
N THR A 5 11.24 31.67 15.91
CA THR A 5 11.84 30.89 17.00
C THR A 5 11.18 29.52 17.02
N PHE A 6 11.75 28.55 16.30
CA PHE A 6 11.29 27.17 16.31
C PHE A 6 11.43 26.61 17.72
N ASN A 7 10.29 26.45 18.41
CA ASN A 7 10.22 25.86 19.73
C ASN A 7 10.67 24.40 19.62
N HIS A 8 11.87 24.09 20.13
CA HIS A 8 12.50 22.76 19.98
C HIS A 8 11.60 21.63 20.49
N ARG A 9 10.68 21.92 21.41
CA ARG A 9 9.69 20.99 21.93
C ARG A 9 8.67 20.51 20.89
N GLN A 10 8.29 21.35 19.93
CA GLN A 10 7.38 20.98 18.83
C GLN A 10 8.07 20.15 17.75
N VAL A 11 9.36 20.42 17.49
CA VAL A 11 10.18 19.61 16.58
C VAL A 11 10.36 18.21 17.15
N TRP A 12 10.63 18.08 18.46
CA TRP A 12 10.73 16.78 19.13
C TRP A 12 9.39 16.02 19.17
N GLN A 13 8.26 16.70 19.35
CA GLN A 13 6.93 16.06 19.31
C GLN A 13 6.53 15.52 17.93
N LEU A 14 7.11 16.03 16.85
CA LEU A 14 6.91 15.53 15.48
C LEU A 14 7.97 14.51 15.06
N ALA A 15 9.23 14.74 15.44
CA ALA A 15 10.35 13.85 15.11
C ALA A 15 10.26 12.52 15.85
N LEU A 16 9.83 12.51 17.12
CA LEU A 16 9.72 11.29 17.92
C LEU A 16 8.76 10.26 17.29
N PRO A 17 7.51 10.59 16.90
CA PRO A 17 6.63 9.64 16.20
C PRO A 17 7.18 9.21 14.84
N MET A 18 7.86 10.10 14.08
CA MET A 18 8.47 9.71 12.80
C MET A 18 9.67 8.76 12.96
N ILE A 19 10.47 8.95 14.01
CA ILE A 19 11.60 8.07 14.35
C ILE A 19 11.07 6.72 14.82
N ILE A 20 10.07 6.69 15.69
CA ILE A 20 9.41 5.45 16.13
C ILE A 20 8.79 4.71 14.93
N ALA A 21 8.14 5.43 14.02
CA ALA A 21 7.59 4.86 12.79
C ALA A 21 8.68 4.28 11.87
N ASN A 22 9.86 4.91 11.79
CA ASN A 22 10.99 4.41 10.99
C ASN A 22 11.76 3.27 11.66
N ILE A 23 11.79 3.21 13.00
CA ILE A 23 12.40 2.11 13.77
C ILE A 23 11.48 0.87 13.80
N SER A 24 10.17 1.03 13.56
CA SER A 24 9.23 -0.10 13.47
C SER A 24 9.58 -1.07 12.33
N THR A 25 10.11 -0.55 11.22
CA THR A 25 10.58 -1.34 10.06
C THR A 25 11.75 -2.28 10.39
N PRO A 26 12.86 -1.84 11.00
CA PRO A 26 13.93 -2.74 11.45
C PRO A 26 13.57 -3.58 12.69
N LEU A 27 12.66 -3.10 13.55
CA LEU A 27 12.12 -3.90 14.66
C LEU A 27 11.32 -5.11 14.15
N LEU A 28 10.53 -4.95 13.09
CA LEU A 28 9.88 -6.06 12.39
C LEU A 28 10.93 -7.09 11.90
N GLY A 29 12.04 -6.63 11.32
CA GLY A 29 13.14 -7.54 10.91
C GLY A 29 13.86 -8.26 12.06
N LEU A 30 13.95 -7.63 13.25
CA LEU A 30 14.48 -8.28 14.46
C LEU A 30 13.49 -9.27 15.08
N VAL A 31 12.20 -8.96 15.03
CA VAL A 31 11.12 -9.88 15.39
C VAL A 31 11.09 -11.08 14.45
N ASP A 32 11.27 -10.88 13.14
CA ASP A 32 11.39 -11.97 12.15
C ASP A 32 12.55 -12.93 12.49
N THR A 33 13.64 -12.39 13.03
CA THR A 33 14.80 -13.18 13.48
C THR A 33 14.53 -13.94 14.79
N ALA A 34 13.76 -13.36 15.72
CA ALA A 34 13.42 -13.99 17.00
C ALA A 34 12.27 -15.02 16.88
N VAL A 35 11.31 -14.79 15.98
CA VAL A 35 10.14 -15.66 15.70
C VAL A 35 10.55 -16.97 15.00
N MET A 36 11.62 -16.94 14.20
CA MET A 36 12.27 -18.15 13.66
C MET A 36 12.75 -19.13 14.76
N GLY A 37 12.84 -18.70 16.01
CA GLY A 37 13.43 -19.47 17.10
C GLY A 37 12.51 -20.40 17.91
N HIS A 38 11.17 -20.31 17.82
CA HIS A 38 10.25 -21.11 18.68
C HIS A 38 8.95 -21.50 17.94
N LEU A 39 8.90 -22.74 17.46
CA LEU A 39 7.88 -23.26 16.53
C LEU A 39 6.76 -24.03 17.25
N ASP A 40 5.53 -23.53 17.05
CA ASP A 40 4.29 -24.30 16.83
C ASP A 40 3.24 -23.41 16.12
N ASN A 41 3.27 -22.08 16.35
CA ASN A 41 2.42 -21.07 15.67
C ASN A 41 3.17 -20.17 14.66
N ALA A 42 4.51 -20.30 14.59
CA ALA A 42 5.37 -19.46 13.75
C ALA A 42 5.15 -19.67 12.24
N ASN A 43 4.72 -20.87 11.82
CA ASN A 43 4.51 -21.20 10.40
C ASN A 43 3.38 -20.37 9.77
N PHE A 44 2.30 -20.10 10.50
CA PHE A 44 1.20 -19.28 9.99
C PHE A 44 1.61 -17.80 9.86
N LEU A 45 2.33 -17.29 10.86
CA LEU A 45 2.84 -15.92 10.81
C LEU A 45 3.85 -15.72 9.68
N ALA A 46 4.77 -16.67 9.49
CA ALA A 46 5.72 -16.69 8.38
C ALA A 46 4.99 -16.76 7.02
N ALA A 47 3.94 -17.57 6.91
CA ALA A 47 3.13 -17.67 5.70
C ALA A 47 2.43 -16.36 5.34
N VAL A 48 1.84 -15.66 6.33
CA VAL A 48 1.22 -14.34 6.13
C VAL A 48 2.27 -13.30 5.74
N ALA A 49 3.47 -13.34 6.33
CA ALA A 49 4.57 -12.44 5.99
C ALA A 49 5.02 -12.64 4.52
N ILE A 50 5.24 -13.90 4.10
CA ILE A 50 5.61 -14.25 2.72
C ILE A 50 4.53 -13.79 1.73
N ALA A 51 3.27 -14.11 1.99
CA ALA A 51 2.18 -13.68 1.11
C ALA A 51 2.06 -12.15 1.08
N GLY A 52 2.25 -11.48 2.23
CA GLY A 52 2.30 -10.02 2.33
C GLY A 52 3.41 -9.41 1.48
N LEU A 53 4.59 -10.01 1.46
CA LEU A 53 5.72 -9.60 0.61
C LEU A 53 5.36 -9.72 -0.87
N ILE A 54 4.74 -10.83 -1.29
CA ILE A 54 4.27 -11.02 -2.68
C ILE A 54 3.31 -9.89 -3.07
N PHE A 55 2.31 -9.59 -2.23
CA PHE A 55 1.37 -8.51 -2.50
C PHE A 55 2.02 -7.12 -2.49
N ASN A 56 3.01 -6.89 -1.62
CA ASN A 56 3.74 -5.64 -1.59
C ASN A 56 4.44 -5.39 -2.93
N PHE A 57 5.21 -6.36 -3.43
CA PHE A 57 5.86 -6.27 -4.73
C PHE A 57 4.85 -6.14 -5.88
N LEU A 58 3.80 -6.97 -5.87
CA LEU A 58 2.77 -6.97 -6.90
C LEU A 58 2.10 -5.60 -7.02
N PHE A 59 1.60 -5.05 -5.91
CA PHE A 59 0.89 -3.77 -5.92
C PHE A 59 1.82 -2.56 -6.05
N TRP A 60 3.04 -2.63 -5.53
CA TRP A 60 4.04 -1.57 -5.72
C TRP A 60 4.31 -1.30 -7.20
N GLY A 61 4.36 -2.35 -8.04
CA GLY A 61 4.48 -2.21 -9.49
C GLY A 61 3.36 -1.39 -10.15
N PHE A 62 2.17 -1.35 -9.55
CA PHE A 62 1.03 -0.55 -10.02
C PHE A 62 0.93 0.83 -9.36
N GLY A 63 1.94 1.25 -8.59
CA GLY A 63 2.01 2.58 -8.00
C GLY A 63 1.97 3.73 -9.01
N PHE A 64 2.30 3.46 -10.29
CA PHE A 64 2.16 4.42 -11.38
C PHE A 64 0.71 4.89 -11.56
N LEU A 65 -0.28 4.06 -11.24
CA LEU A 65 -1.68 4.40 -11.40
C LEU A 65 -2.05 5.59 -10.50
N ARG A 66 -1.46 5.65 -9.30
CA ARG A 66 -1.59 6.78 -8.37
C ARG A 66 -0.88 8.02 -8.91
N MET A 67 0.40 7.92 -9.26
CA MET A 67 1.19 9.08 -9.68
C MET A 67 0.73 9.65 -11.04
N GLY A 68 0.41 8.78 -12.00
CA GLY A 68 -0.11 9.16 -13.31
C GLY A 68 -1.47 9.84 -13.20
N THR A 69 -2.40 9.28 -12.43
CA THR A 69 -3.72 9.91 -12.20
C THR A 69 -3.55 11.26 -11.51
N SER A 70 -2.69 11.36 -10.50
CA SER A 70 -2.43 12.64 -9.80
C SER A 70 -1.88 13.72 -10.72
N GLY A 71 -0.95 13.39 -11.62
CA GLY A 71 -0.38 14.33 -12.57
C GLY A 71 -1.42 14.86 -13.56
N LEU A 72 -2.20 13.96 -14.16
CA LEU A 72 -3.29 14.33 -15.08
C LEU A 72 -4.37 15.18 -14.39
N CYS A 73 -4.74 14.79 -13.16
CA CYS A 73 -5.72 15.53 -12.38
C CYS A 73 -5.24 16.93 -11.99
N ALA A 74 -3.96 17.08 -11.64
CA ALA A 74 -3.37 18.38 -11.32
C ALA A 74 -3.39 19.34 -12.53
N GLN A 75 -3.13 18.81 -13.73
CA GLN A 75 -3.19 19.59 -14.97
C GLN A 75 -4.63 20.06 -15.26
N ALA A 76 -5.60 19.14 -15.25
CA ALA A 76 -7.01 19.47 -15.49
C ALA A 76 -7.57 20.42 -14.41
N PHE A 77 -7.17 20.23 -13.16
CA PHE A 77 -7.55 21.11 -12.05
C PHE A 77 -6.97 22.52 -12.22
N GLY A 78 -5.68 22.64 -12.59
CA GLY A 78 -5.05 23.93 -12.88
C GLY A 78 -5.66 24.66 -14.09
N ALA A 79 -6.21 23.91 -15.05
CA ALA A 79 -6.94 24.45 -16.20
C ALA A 79 -8.42 24.79 -15.89
N ASN A 80 -8.91 24.58 -14.67
CA ASN A 80 -10.33 24.68 -14.28
C ASN A 80 -11.28 23.80 -15.12
N ASP A 81 -10.79 22.71 -15.70
CA ASP A 81 -11.59 21.79 -16.50
C ASP A 81 -12.22 20.70 -15.62
N SER A 82 -13.41 20.99 -15.10
CA SER A 82 -14.16 20.06 -14.26
C SER A 82 -14.67 18.81 -15.00
N LEU A 83 -14.79 18.87 -16.32
CA LEU A 83 -15.30 17.77 -17.14
C LEU A 83 -14.18 16.77 -17.40
N GLU A 84 -12.99 17.25 -17.78
CA GLU A 84 -11.80 16.42 -17.95
C GLU A 84 -11.41 15.76 -16.62
N LEU A 85 -11.55 16.45 -15.50
CA LEU A 85 -11.25 15.88 -14.19
C LEU A 85 -12.13 14.64 -13.85
N LYS A 86 -13.41 14.65 -14.25
CA LYS A 86 -14.29 13.49 -14.11
C LYS A 86 -13.93 12.40 -15.12
N ALA A 87 -13.60 12.79 -16.35
CA ALA A 87 -13.19 11.85 -17.39
C ALA A 87 -11.92 11.08 -17.00
N ILE A 88 -10.93 11.76 -16.41
CA ILE A 88 -9.71 11.13 -15.88
C ILE A 88 -10.06 10.08 -14.83
N LEU A 89 -10.95 10.39 -13.88
CA LEU A 89 -11.37 9.45 -12.84
C LEU A 89 -12.00 8.19 -13.43
N VAL A 90 -12.96 8.36 -14.34
CA VAL A 90 -13.67 7.24 -14.98
C VAL A 90 -12.70 6.36 -15.78
N ARG A 91 -11.82 6.97 -16.58
CA ARG A 91 -10.80 6.24 -17.36
C ARG A 91 -9.83 5.47 -16.46
N ALA A 92 -9.38 6.11 -15.38
CA ALA A 92 -8.45 5.50 -14.45
C ALA A 92 -9.09 4.36 -13.63
N ILE A 93 -10.34 4.51 -13.17
CA ILE A 93 -11.09 3.42 -12.51
C ILE A 93 -11.31 2.26 -13.49
N PHE A 94 -11.71 2.55 -14.73
CA PHE A 94 -11.87 1.52 -15.76
C PHE A 94 -10.56 0.76 -15.97
N LEU A 95 -9.43 1.46 -16.07
CA LEU A 95 -8.11 0.84 -16.19
C LEU A 95 -7.77 -0.01 -14.95
N ALA A 96 -8.07 0.47 -13.74
CA ALA A 96 -7.87 -0.29 -12.49
C ALA A 96 -8.66 -1.60 -12.49
N ILE A 97 -9.92 -1.58 -12.94
CA ILE A 97 -10.78 -2.76 -13.04
C ILE A 97 -10.23 -3.73 -14.09
N CYS A 98 -9.81 -3.24 -15.26
CA CYS A 98 -9.20 -4.07 -16.30
C CYS A 98 -7.91 -4.76 -15.82
N ILE A 99 -7.02 -4.00 -15.17
CA ILE A 99 -5.76 -4.53 -14.63
C ILE A 99 -6.02 -5.55 -13.51
N SER A 100 -6.89 -5.23 -12.55
CA SER A 100 -7.20 -6.18 -11.47
C SER A 100 -7.89 -7.44 -11.98
N SER A 101 -8.77 -7.33 -12.99
CA SER A 101 -9.35 -8.51 -13.65
C SER A 101 -8.27 -9.37 -14.31
N LEU A 102 -7.29 -8.75 -14.96
CA LEU A 102 -6.15 -9.48 -15.53
C LEU A 102 -5.30 -10.15 -14.46
N ILE A 103 -5.06 -9.50 -13.31
CA ILE A 103 -4.36 -10.09 -12.15
C ILE A 103 -5.13 -11.31 -11.64
N LEU A 104 -6.46 -11.22 -11.51
CA LEU A 104 -7.30 -12.34 -11.06
C LEU A 104 -7.29 -13.50 -12.05
N LEU A 105 -7.33 -13.22 -13.36
CA LEU A 105 -7.20 -14.25 -14.40
C LEU A 105 -5.82 -14.93 -14.36
N CYS A 106 -4.76 -14.15 -14.12
CA CYS A 106 -3.39 -14.63 -14.01
C CYS A 106 -2.99 -15.05 -12.58
N GLN A 107 -3.93 -15.23 -11.65
CA GLN A 107 -3.60 -15.51 -10.25
C GLN A 107 -2.77 -16.79 -10.07
N GLN A 108 -3.05 -17.83 -10.87
CA GLN A 108 -2.35 -19.12 -10.84
C GLN A 108 -0.87 -18.98 -11.24
N PRO A 109 -0.52 -18.44 -12.43
CA PRO A 109 0.88 -18.25 -12.79
C PRO A 109 1.60 -17.25 -11.88
N ILE A 110 0.90 -16.22 -11.37
CA ILE A 110 1.47 -15.28 -10.39
C ILE A 110 1.85 -16.01 -9.10
N ALA A 111 0.96 -16.85 -8.57
CA ALA A 111 1.22 -17.64 -7.37
C ALA A 111 2.43 -18.56 -7.60
N SER A 112 2.40 -19.40 -8.63
CA SER A 112 3.48 -20.36 -8.93
C SER A 112 4.83 -19.68 -9.10
N PHE A 113 4.89 -18.57 -9.85
CA PHE A 113 6.12 -17.81 -10.04
C PHE A 113 6.63 -17.20 -8.73
N SER A 114 5.72 -16.66 -7.92
CA SER A 114 6.07 -16.03 -6.64
C SER A 114 6.60 -17.04 -5.62
N PHE A 115 5.95 -18.20 -5.49
CA PHE A 115 6.41 -19.26 -4.58
C PHE A 115 7.70 -19.92 -5.07
N TYR A 116 7.87 -20.09 -6.39
CA TYR A 116 9.12 -20.56 -6.98
C TYR A 116 10.32 -19.64 -6.65
N LEU A 117 10.11 -18.32 -6.69
CA LEU A 117 11.14 -17.33 -6.36
C LEU A 117 11.52 -17.32 -4.88
N ILE A 118 10.55 -17.49 -3.99
CA ILE A 118 10.77 -17.39 -2.54
C ILE A 118 11.36 -18.69 -1.96
N ASN A 119 11.16 -19.84 -2.62
CA ASN A 119 11.77 -21.13 -2.26
C ASN A 119 11.60 -21.47 -0.76
N SER A 120 10.34 -21.55 -0.33
CA SER A 120 9.96 -21.79 1.07
C SER A 120 9.81 -23.27 1.40
N HIS A 121 9.94 -23.64 2.69
CA HIS A 121 9.63 -24.99 3.15
C HIS A 121 8.15 -25.36 2.93
N GLU A 122 7.87 -26.62 2.57
CA GLU A 122 6.54 -27.13 2.17
C GLU A 122 5.41 -26.77 3.16
N ASN A 123 5.69 -26.81 4.47
CA ASN A 123 4.71 -26.52 5.51
C ASN A 123 4.26 -25.05 5.54
N ILE A 124 5.11 -24.11 5.13
CA ILE A 124 4.82 -22.67 5.12
C ILE A 124 4.12 -22.30 3.81
N GLU A 125 4.52 -22.92 2.71
CA GLU A 125 3.96 -22.68 1.38
C GLU A 125 2.45 -22.99 1.34
N PHE A 126 2.01 -24.08 1.98
CA PHE A 126 0.59 -24.44 2.05
C PHE A 126 -0.28 -23.32 2.63
N PHE A 127 0.08 -22.79 3.81
CA PHE A 127 -0.66 -21.69 4.45
C PHE A 127 -0.53 -20.39 3.66
N ALA A 128 0.61 -20.13 3.04
CA ALA A 128 0.84 -18.92 2.26
C ALA A 128 0.02 -18.93 0.97
N GLN A 129 -0.11 -20.08 0.29
CA GLN A 129 -0.98 -20.26 -0.87
C GLN A 129 -2.45 -20.03 -0.51
N GLN A 130 -2.93 -20.61 0.60
CA GLN A 130 -4.31 -20.39 1.06
C GLN A 130 -4.58 -18.90 1.30
N TYR A 131 -3.69 -18.22 2.01
CA TYR A 131 -3.82 -16.80 2.27
C TYR A 131 -3.74 -15.95 0.98
N PHE A 132 -2.87 -16.34 0.05
CA PHE A 132 -2.75 -15.69 -1.26
C PHE A 132 -4.08 -15.72 -2.04
N TYR A 133 -4.72 -16.89 -2.16
CA TYR A 133 -5.99 -17.02 -2.90
C TYR A 133 -7.16 -16.29 -2.26
N ILE A 134 -7.15 -16.14 -0.93
CA ILE A 134 -8.15 -15.32 -0.23
C ILE A 134 -7.89 -13.83 -0.51
N ARG A 135 -6.62 -13.41 -0.42
CA ARG A 135 -6.24 -11.99 -0.46
C ARG A 135 -6.17 -11.41 -1.88
N ILE A 136 -5.95 -12.22 -2.92
CA ILE A 136 -5.88 -11.73 -4.31
C ILE A 136 -7.16 -11.00 -4.76
N TRP A 137 -8.31 -11.36 -4.17
CA TRP A 137 -9.59 -10.67 -4.37
C TRP A 137 -9.61 -9.23 -3.88
N SER A 138 -8.63 -8.81 -3.07
CA SER A 138 -8.47 -7.39 -2.70
C SER A 138 -7.90 -6.55 -3.84
N ALA A 139 -7.34 -7.16 -4.90
CA ALA A 139 -6.67 -6.43 -5.98
C ALA A 139 -7.53 -5.34 -6.66
N PRO A 140 -8.82 -5.58 -7.01
CA PRO A 140 -9.68 -4.53 -7.56
C PRO A 140 -9.85 -3.35 -6.61
N ALA A 141 -10.08 -3.62 -5.32
CA ALA A 141 -10.24 -2.59 -4.32
C ALA A 141 -8.95 -1.77 -4.13
N THR A 142 -7.79 -2.43 -4.06
CA THR A 142 -6.49 -1.77 -3.90
C THR A 142 -6.13 -0.88 -5.09
N LEU A 143 -6.35 -1.34 -6.33
CA LEU A 143 -6.05 -0.52 -7.52
C LEU A 143 -7.02 0.66 -7.67
N CYS A 144 -8.31 0.46 -7.40
CA CYS A 144 -9.27 1.56 -7.35
C CYS A 144 -8.88 2.59 -6.26
N GLN A 145 -8.43 2.13 -5.10
CA GLN A 145 -7.92 3.01 -4.04
C GLN A 145 -6.72 3.85 -4.52
N TYR A 146 -5.79 3.27 -5.30
CA TYR A 146 -4.67 4.04 -5.88
C TYR A 146 -5.14 5.14 -6.82
N VAL A 147 -6.12 4.86 -7.67
CA VAL A 147 -6.73 5.86 -8.57
C VAL A 147 -7.37 6.97 -7.76
N ILE A 148 -8.21 6.62 -6.78
CA ILE A 148 -8.96 7.58 -5.97
C ILE A 148 -8.00 8.48 -5.19
N LEU A 149 -6.98 7.91 -4.56
CA LEU A 149 -5.94 8.67 -3.86
C LEU A 149 -5.18 9.59 -4.82
N GLY A 150 -4.80 9.10 -6.00
CA GLY A 150 -4.15 9.92 -7.03
C GLY A 150 -5.02 11.09 -7.47
N TRP A 151 -6.30 10.84 -7.72
CA TRP A 151 -7.27 11.86 -8.12
C TRP A 151 -7.44 12.94 -7.05
N PHE A 152 -7.59 12.56 -5.78
CA PHE A 152 -7.70 13.52 -4.67
C PHE A 152 -6.42 14.34 -4.48
N LEU A 153 -5.25 13.70 -4.54
CA LEU A 153 -3.95 14.39 -4.45
C LEU A 153 -3.77 15.40 -5.59
N GLY A 154 -4.19 15.05 -6.81
CA GLY A 154 -4.12 15.93 -7.97
C GLY A 154 -4.96 17.21 -7.85
N ARG A 155 -6.10 17.18 -7.14
CA ARG A 155 -6.95 18.36 -6.91
C ARG A 155 -6.38 19.38 -5.89
N GLN A 156 -5.14 19.21 -5.43
CA GLN A 156 -4.52 19.99 -4.35
C GLN A 156 -5.36 20.06 -3.06
N ASN A 157 -6.35 19.17 -2.91
CA ASN A 157 -7.12 19.08 -1.69
C ASN A 157 -6.36 18.17 -0.73
N THR A 158 -5.18 18.61 -0.28
CA THR A 158 -4.28 17.86 0.60
C THR A 158 -4.94 17.53 1.95
N LYS A 159 -6.04 18.22 2.31
CA LYS A 159 -6.80 18.00 3.54
C LYS A 159 -7.52 16.65 3.59
N VAL A 160 -8.05 16.17 2.45
CA VAL A 160 -8.81 14.90 2.40
C VAL A 160 -7.89 13.67 2.48
N PRO A 161 -6.77 13.58 1.74
CA PRO A 161 -5.76 12.53 1.92
C PRO A 161 -5.14 12.55 3.32
N LEU A 162 -4.94 13.73 3.93
CA LEU A 162 -4.47 13.84 5.32
C LEU A 162 -5.48 13.24 6.30
N LEU A 163 -6.78 13.56 6.16
CA LEU A 163 -7.85 13.00 7.00
C LEU A 163 -7.93 11.47 6.87
N ILE A 164 -7.86 10.94 5.64
CA ILE A 164 -7.89 9.49 5.40
C ILE A 164 -6.66 8.81 6.01
N VAL A 165 -5.47 9.38 5.88
CA VAL A 165 -4.24 8.83 6.48
C VAL A 165 -4.28 8.89 8.00
N THR A 166 -4.82 9.95 8.59
CA THR A 166 -4.93 10.09 10.05
C THR A 166 -5.98 9.17 10.65
N GLU A 167 -7.14 8.98 10.01
CA GLU A 167 -8.16 8.05 10.52
C GLU A 167 -7.75 6.59 10.37
N VAL A 168 -7.12 6.22 9.24
CA VAL A 168 -6.57 4.87 9.06
C VAL A 168 -5.46 4.58 10.08
N SER A 169 -4.64 5.59 10.41
CA SER A 169 -3.63 5.46 11.48
C SER A 169 -4.25 5.35 12.87
N GLN A 170 -5.42 5.95 13.12
CA GLN A 170 -6.16 5.80 14.39
C GLN A 170 -6.84 4.42 14.50
N LEU A 171 -7.41 3.90 13.41
CA LEU A 171 -8.03 2.58 13.34
C LEU A 171 -7.04 1.41 13.46
N LEU A 172 -5.78 1.61 13.09
CA LEU A 172 -4.70 0.65 13.33
C LEU A 172 -4.12 0.72 14.76
N SER A 173 -4.50 1.73 15.54
CA SER A 173 -4.07 1.93 16.93
C SER A 173 -5.12 1.56 17.99
N SER A 174 -6.28 1.06 17.55
CA SER A 174 -7.39 0.56 18.38
C SER A 174 -7.62 -0.92 18.12
#